data_AF-A0A7U7G9J9-F1
#
_entry.id   AF-A0A7U7G9J9-F1
#
_cell.length_a   1.000
_cell.length_b   1.000
_cell.length_c   1.000
_cell.angle_alpha   90.00
_cell.angle_beta   90.00
_cell.angle_gamma   90.00
#
_symmetry.space_group_name_H-M   'P 1'
#
loop_
_entity.id
_entity.type
_entity.pdbx_description
1 polymer ?
#
loop_
_entity_poly.entity_id
_entity_poly.type
_entity_poly.pdbx_seq_one_letter_code
_entity_poly.pdbx_strand_id
1 'polypeptide(L)'
;MNGGAVAGMRTSVPEKIIKIINEIDAKGNAKLTRLTVLKKWLEPPGRLPAFGLWMAACAASRKREATETAGKLFDEAHALLAAYEIGAPGPSRFAAEDLYKRLQRFQSEYQNRNWATVRIIRHWDLLLVEEGLALYLRHHASPSHGYKLAADYCQHHDLHYGNSLSGPSRLKLEEMVRFMFALEAVENGVA
;
A
#
# COMPACT_ATOMS: atom_id res chain seq x y z
N MET A 1 -18.29 -11.10 45.39
CA MET A 1 -18.33 -9.95 44.47
C MET A 1 -16.92 -9.43 44.31
N ASN A 2 -16.30 -9.62 43.15
CA ASN A 2 -15.04 -8.96 42.80
C ASN A 2 -15.18 -8.48 41.36
N GLY A 3 -15.48 -7.19 41.22
CA GLY A 3 -15.45 -6.49 39.94
C GLY A 3 -14.01 -6.35 39.49
N GLY A 4 -13.56 -7.28 38.65
CA GLY A 4 -12.36 -7.08 37.85
C GLY A 4 -12.66 -6.01 36.81
N ALA A 5 -12.08 -4.83 37.00
CA ALA A 5 -12.10 -3.77 36.02
C ALA A 5 -11.60 -4.32 34.68
N VAL A 6 -12.48 -4.33 33.67
CA VAL A 6 -12.09 -4.59 32.28
C VAL A 6 -11.25 -3.40 31.84
N ALA A 7 -9.93 -3.54 31.98
CA ALA A 7 -8.97 -2.61 31.41
C ALA A 7 -9.35 -2.42 29.94
N GLY A 8 -9.67 -1.19 29.55
CA GLY A 8 -10.10 -0.88 28.19
C GLY A 8 -9.06 -1.37 27.19
N MET A 9 -9.33 -2.49 26.52
CA MET A 9 -8.47 -3.02 25.47
C MET A 9 -8.33 -1.94 24.41
N ARG A 10 -7.13 -1.37 24.30
CA ARG A 10 -6.82 -0.49 23.17
C ARG A 10 -6.94 -1.34 21.91
N THR A 11 -8.01 -1.11 21.15
CA THR A 11 -8.24 -1.76 19.85
C THR A 11 -6.99 -1.58 18.98
N SER A 12 -6.48 -2.68 18.44
CA SER A 12 -5.29 -2.68 17.57
C SER A 12 -5.59 -1.92 16.27
N VAL A 13 -4.54 -1.51 15.53
CA VAL A 13 -4.78 -0.84 14.24
C VAL A 13 -5.45 -1.78 13.22
N PRO A 14 -5.06 -3.07 13.08
CA PRO A 14 -5.80 -4.02 12.24
C PRO A 14 -7.30 -4.10 12.57
N GLU A 15 -7.66 -4.18 13.85
CA GLU A 15 -9.05 -4.20 14.30
C GLU A 15 -9.81 -2.91 13.95
N LYS A 16 -9.14 -1.75 13.97
CA LYS A 16 -9.75 -0.49 13.51
C LYS A 16 -10.04 -0.52 12.01
N ILE A 17 -9.20 -1.18 11.20
CA ILE A 17 -9.45 -1.35 9.77
C ILE A 17 -10.58 -2.36 9.53
N ILE A 18 -10.69 -3.42 10.32
CA ILE A 18 -11.86 -4.33 10.30
C ILE A 18 -13.15 -3.55 10.57
N LYS A 19 -13.15 -2.60 11.50
CA LYS A 19 -14.31 -1.70 11.74
C LYS A 19 -14.62 -0.75 10.58
N ILE A 20 -13.68 -0.54 9.65
CA ILE A 20 -13.94 0.20 8.40
C ILE A 20 -14.60 -0.75 7.39
N ILE A 21 -14.08 -1.97 7.24
CA ILE A 21 -14.66 -3.02 6.38
C ILE A 21 -16.13 -3.28 6.76
N ASN A 22 -16.42 -3.49 8.05
CA ASN A 22 -17.78 -3.70 8.53
C ASN A 22 -18.71 -2.49 8.26
N GLU A 23 -18.16 -1.26 8.24
CA GLU A 23 -18.95 -0.08 7.88
C GLU A 23 -19.28 -0.07 6.38
N ILE A 24 -18.32 -0.44 5.52
CA ILE A 24 -18.54 -0.59 4.08
C ILE A 24 -19.61 -1.66 3.83
N ASP A 25 -19.55 -2.80 4.52
CA ASP A 25 -20.55 -3.88 4.37
C ASP A 25 -21.95 -3.43 4.81
N ALA A 26 -22.05 -2.62 5.87
CA ALA A 26 -23.33 -2.14 6.39
C ALA A 26 -23.92 -0.95 5.62
N LYS A 27 -23.09 -0.05 5.10
CA LYS A 27 -23.51 1.27 4.56
C LYS A 27 -23.13 1.49 3.10
N GLY A 28 -22.40 0.56 2.49
CA GLY A 28 -21.85 0.67 1.14
C GLY A 28 -20.58 1.55 1.04
N ASN A 29 -20.27 2.35 2.06
CA ASN A 29 -19.08 3.20 2.08
C ASN A 29 -18.56 3.51 3.48
N ALA A 30 -17.31 3.99 3.56
CA ALA A 30 -16.69 4.57 4.73
C ALA A 30 -15.80 5.77 4.35
N LYS A 31 -15.58 6.69 5.29
CA LYS A 31 -14.70 7.86 5.06
C LYS A 31 -13.25 7.42 4.91
N LEU A 32 -12.57 7.86 3.84
CA LEU A 32 -11.16 7.58 3.61
C LEU A 32 -10.25 8.05 4.76
N THR A 33 -10.59 9.16 5.41
CA THR A 33 -9.84 9.68 6.57
C THR A 33 -9.77 8.70 7.74
N ARG A 34 -10.66 7.71 7.82
CA ARG A 34 -10.57 6.65 8.84
C ARG A 34 -9.31 5.79 8.69
N LEU A 35 -8.73 5.71 7.48
CA LEU A 35 -7.50 4.98 7.20
C LEU A 35 -6.25 5.66 7.79
N THR A 36 -6.36 6.90 8.29
CA THR A 36 -5.25 7.61 8.97
C THR A 36 -4.69 6.86 10.19
N VAL A 37 -5.47 5.94 10.78
CA VAL A 37 -5.02 5.04 11.84
C VAL A 37 -3.80 4.21 11.43
N LEU A 38 -3.62 3.96 10.12
CA LEU A 38 -2.48 3.24 9.56
C LEU A 38 -1.15 3.94 9.84
N LYS A 39 -1.14 5.28 9.91
CA LYS A 39 0.09 6.04 10.21
C LYS A 39 0.75 5.56 11.49
N LYS A 40 -0.07 5.31 12.53
CA LYS A 40 0.44 4.80 13.81
C LYS A 40 1.03 3.39 13.68
N TRP A 41 0.41 2.54 12.87
CA TRP A 41 0.92 1.19 12.65
C TRP A 41 2.25 1.16 11.90
N LEU A 42 2.53 2.17 11.07
CA LEU A 42 3.75 2.32 10.28
C LEU A 42 4.90 3.03 11.03
N GLU A 43 4.71 3.46 12.27
CA GLU A 43 5.75 4.12 13.08
C GLU A 43 6.97 3.22 13.37
N PRO A 44 6.82 1.90 13.65
CA PRO A 44 7.96 1.02 13.82
C PRO A 44 8.82 0.94 12.54
N PRO A 45 10.17 1.04 12.66
CA PRO A 45 11.06 1.30 11.52
C PRO A 45 11.08 0.19 10.46
N GLY A 46 10.73 -1.05 10.81
CA GLY A 46 10.66 -2.18 9.88
C GLY A 46 9.36 -2.23 9.08
N ARG A 47 8.27 -1.65 9.59
CA ARG A 47 6.93 -1.82 9.02
C ARG A 47 6.72 -1.01 7.76
N LEU A 48 7.23 0.22 7.69
CA LEU A 48 7.12 1.06 6.50
C LEU A 48 7.77 0.44 5.25
N PRO A 49 9.04 -0.01 5.27
CA PRO A 49 9.64 -0.65 4.11
C PRO A 49 9.00 -2.01 3.78
N ALA A 50 8.60 -2.80 4.78
CA ALA A 50 7.89 -4.07 4.55
C ALA A 50 6.52 -3.83 3.88
N PHE A 51 5.78 -2.83 4.36
CA PHE A 51 4.52 -2.40 3.79
C PHE A 51 4.69 -1.94 2.34
N GLY A 52 5.74 -1.18 2.04
CA GLY A 52 6.08 -0.77 0.68
C GLY A 52 6.31 -1.94 -0.28
N LEU A 53 7.08 -2.95 0.15
CA LEU A 53 7.32 -4.16 -0.66
C LEU A 53 6.05 -4.97 -0.89
N TRP A 54 5.25 -5.19 0.17
CA TRP A 54 3.98 -5.91 0.06
C TRP A 54 3.01 -5.20 -0.91
N MET A 55 2.86 -3.89 -0.78
CA MET A 55 2.04 -3.07 -1.66
C MET A 55 2.50 -3.16 -3.12
N ALA A 56 3.80 -3.06 -3.36
CA ALA A 56 4.38 -3.21 -4.68
C ALA A 56 4.10 -4.60 -5.26
N ALA A 57 4.21 -5.67 -4.44
CA ALA A 57 3.94 -7.04 -4.88
C ALA A 57 2.46 -7.24 -5.24
N CYS A 58 1.53 -6.70 -4.43
CA CYS A 58 0.10 -6.70 -4.74
C CYS A 58 -0.19 -5.97 -6.06
N ALA A 59 0.42 -4.80 -6.28
CA ALA A 59 0.22 -4.03 -7.50
C ALA A 59 0.81 -4.74 -8.75
N ALA A 60 2.00 -5.33 -8.62
CA ALA A 60 2.66 -6.04 -9.72
C ALA A 60 1.91 -7.32 -10.15
N SER A 61 1.12 -7.91 -9.25
CA SER A 61 0.39 -9.15 -9.48
C SER A 61 -1.00 -8.97 -10.13
N ARG A 62 -1.44 -7.72 -10.35
CA ARG A 62 -2.77 -7.43 -10.91
C ARG A 62 -2.86 -7.69 -12.41
N LYS A 63 -4.08 -7.94 -12.87
CA LYS A 63 -4.39 -8.32 -14.26
C LYS A 63 -3.97 -7.22 -15.25
N ARG A 64 -3.33 -7.65 -16.32
CA ARG A 64 -2.57 -6.83 -17.27
C ARG A 64 -3.43 -6.35 -18.43
N GLU A 65 -3.67 -5.04 -18.51
CA GLU A 65 -3.92 -4.35 -19.78
C GLU A 65 -2.73 -3.41 -20.01
N ALA A 66 -1.64 -3.98 -20.52
CA ALA A 66 -0.37 -3.28 -20.61
C ALA A 66 0.12 -3.25 -22.06
N THR A 67 0.59 -2.08 -22.50
CA THR A 67 1.43 -1.96 -23.69
C THR A 67 2.71 -2.80 -23.49
N GLU A 68 3.41 -3.15 -24.57
CA GLU A 68 4.63 -3.98 -24.49
C GLU A 68 5.64 -3.47 -23.45
N THR A 69 5.86 -2.15 -23.41
CA THR A 69 6.78 -1.51 -22.44
C THR A 69 6.29 -1.63 -21.00
N ALA A 70 4.98 -1.41 -20.75
CA ALA A 70 4.42 -1.57 -19.41
C ALA A 70 4.45 -3.04 -18.97
N GLY A 71 4.22 -3.98 -19.89
CA GLY A 71 4.30 -5.42 -19.65
C GLY A 71 5.69 -5.84 -19.14
N LYS A 72 6.76 -5.37 -19.78
CA LYS A 72 8.14 -5.66 -19.34
C LYS A 72 8.43 -5.14 -17.93
N LEU A 73 7.95 -3.93 -17.59
CA LEU A 73 8.12 -3.38 -16.25
C LEU A 73 7.34 -4.18 -15.19
N PHE A 74 6.15 -4.69 -15.54
CA PHE A 74 5.42 -5.60 -14.66
C PHE A 74 6.14 -6.93 -14.46
N ASP A 75 6.70 -7.52 -15.52
CA ASP A 75 7.45 -8.77 -15.43
C ASP A 75 8.69 -8.63 -14.54
N GLU A 76 9.41 -7.52 -14.68
CA GLU A 76 10.56 -7.21 -13.83
C GLU A 76 10.16 -6.95 -12.38
N ALA A 77 9.08 -6.20 -12.15
CA ALA A 77 8.54 -5.98 -10.81
C ALA A 77 8.12 -7.30 -10.16
N HIS A 78 7.41 -8.15 -10.90
CA HIS A 78 7.01 -9.46 -10.43
C HIS A 78 8.23 -10.33 -10.15
N ALA A 79 9.22 -10.38 -11.04
CA ALA A 79 10.45 -11.16 -10.82
C ALA A 79 11.24 -10.69 -9.59
N LEU A 80 11.32 -9.37 -9.36
CA LEU A 80 11.99 -8.80 -8.20
C LEU A 80 11.26 -9.11 -6.89
N LEU A 81 9.93 -9.13 -6.92
CA LEU A 81 9.06 -9.22 -5.75
C LEU A 81 8.51 -10.63 -5.48
N ALA A 82 8.64 -11.57 -6.43
CA ALA A 82 8.11 -12.93 -6.31
C ALA A 82 8.73 -13.73 -5.15
N ALA A 83 9.97 -13.41 -4.78
CA ALA A 83 10.66 -14.02 -3.65
C ALA A 83 10.42 -13.28 -2.32
N TYR A 84 9.60 -12.22 -2.30
CA TYR A 84 9.34 -11.48 -1.08
C TYR A 84 8.38 -12.25 -0.18
N GLU A 85 8.90 -12.73 0.94
CA GLU A 85 8.12 -13.30 2.03
C GLU A 85 8.09 -12.32 3.21
N ILE A 86 6.97 -12.31 3.94
CA ILE A 86 6.82 -11.45 5.12
C ILE A 86 7.84 -11.89 6.17
N GLY A 87 8.69 -10.97 6.60
CA GLY A 87 9.77 -11.26 7.56
C GLY A 87 11.10 -11.64 6.94
N ALA A 88 11.13 -12.00 5.66
CA ALA A 88 12.38 -12.26 4.95
C ALA A 88 13.11 -10.95 4.60
N PRO A 89 14.44 -11.01 4.39
CA PRO A 89 15.16 -9.89 3.79
C PRO A 89 14.51 -9.46 2.47
N GLY A 90 14.35 -8.14 2.29
CA GLY A 90 13.84 -7.60 1.03
C GLY A 90 14.79 -7.88 -0.15
N PRO A 91 14.35 -7.59 -1.39
CA PRO A 91 15.16 -7.80 -2.58
C PRO A 91 16.45 -6.96 -2.55
N SER A 92 17.37 -7.25 -3.47
CA SER A 92 18.59 -6.43 -3.62
C SER A 92 18.23 -4.94 -3.74
N ARG A 93 18.77 -4.11 -2.83
CA ARG A 93 18.56 -2.65 -2.87
C ARG A 93 19.00 -2.03 -4.18
N PHE A 94 20.05 -2.57 -4.80
CA PHE A 94 20.51 -2.12 -6.12
C PHE A 94 19.48 -2.41 -7.21
N ALA A 95 18.95 -3.63 -7.25
CA ALA A 95 17.93 -4.02 -8.22
C ALA A 95 16.61 -3.24 -8.01
N ALA A 96 16.23 -3.00 -6.76
CA ALA A 96 15.08 -2.17 -6.42
C ALA A 96 15.26 -0.71 -6.85
N GLU A 97 16.45 -0.13 -6.67
CA GLU A 97 16.77 1.23 -7.10
C GLU A 97 16.78 1.37 -8.63
N ASP A 98 17.31 0.38 -9.35
CA ASP A 98 17.28 0.36 -10.82
C ASP A 98 15.85 0.32 -11.35
N LEU A 99 15.04 -0.62 -10.85
CA LEU A 99 13.62 -0.73 -11.24
C LEU A 99 12.85 0.55 -10.87
N TYR A 100 13.07 1.12 -9.68
CA TYR A 100 12.47 2.38 -9.27
C TYR A 100 12.76 3.51 -10.26
N LYS A 101 14.01 3.69 -10.69
CA LYS A 101 14.38 4.75 -11.67
C LYS A 101 13.74 4.52 -13.04
N ARG A 102 13.61 3.27 -13.46
CA ARG A 102 12.99 2.91 -14.74
C ARG A 102 11.48 3.14 -14.73
N LEU A 103 10.80 2.75 -13.65
CA LEU A 103 9.40 3.11 -13.39
C LEU A 103 9.24 4.63 -13.38
N GLN A 104 10.16 5.32 -12.70
CA GLN A 104 10.12 6.76 -12.62
C GLN A 104 10.12 7.38 -14.03
N ARG A 105 11.11 7.01 -14.85
CA ARG A 105 11.26 7.45 -16.24
C ARG A 105 10.06 7.09 -17.11
N PHE A 106 9.49 5.90 -16.97
CA PHE A 106 8.32 5.46 -17.75
C PHE A 106 7.11 6.38 -17.53
N GLN A 107 6.93 6.83 -16.30
CA GLN A 107 5.85 7.74 -15.88
C GLN A 107 6.26 9.22 -15.96
N SER A 108 7.49 9.56 -16.35
CA SER A 108 8.02 10.94 -16.35
C SER A 108 7.75 11.70 -17.66
N GLU A 109 6.58 11.49 -18.27
CA GLU A 109 6.15 12.40 -19.32
C GLU A 109 5.63 13.67 -18.63
N TYR A 110 6.37 14.76 -18.79
CA TYR A 110 6.00 16.06 -18.23
C TYR A 110 5.15 16.83 -19.23
N GLN A 111 3.90 17.09 -18.90
CA GLN A 111 3.09 18.07 -19.64
C GLN A 111 3.34 19.45 -19.03
N ASN A 112 3.93 20.35 -19.82
CA ASN A 112 3.94 21.77 -19.49
C ASN A 112 2.53 22.31 -19.73
N ARG A 113 1.74 22.47 -18.66
CA ARG A 113 0.58 23.35 -18.67
C ARG A 113 1.01 24.70 -18.12
N ASN A 114 0.40 25.77 -18.62
CA ASN A 114 0.76 27.19 -18.42
C ASN A 114 1.09 27.66 -16.98
N TRP A 115 0.91 26.82 -15.95
CA TRP A 115 1.13 27.15 -14.55
C TRP A 115 1.79 26.05 -13.68
N ALA A 116 2.15 24.87 -14.22
CA ALA A 116 2.97 23.86 -13.50
C ALA A 116 3.43 22.72 -14.43
N THR A 117 4.59 22.15 -14.12
CA THR A 117 5.03 20.86 -14.68
C THR A 117 4.34 19.73 -13.92
N VAL A 118 3.37 19.05 -14.57
CA VAL A 118 2.67 17.91 -13.96
C VAL A 118 3.19 16.61 -14.58
N ARG A 119 3.49 15.63 -13.73
CA ARG A 119 3.88 14.27 -14.13
C ARG A 119 2.64 13.52 -14.62
N ILE A 120 2.69 13.00 -15.85
CA ILE A 120 1.61 12.19 -16.42
C ILE A 120 1.77 10.75 -15.95
N ILE A 121 0.81 10.28 -15.15
CA ILE A 121 0.75 8.88 -14.73
C ILE A 121 0.15 8.07 -15.87
N ARG A 122 0.96 7.23 -16.51
CA ARG A 122 0.54 6.36 -17.62
C ARG A 122 -0.17 5.11 -17.14
N HIS A 123 0.28 4.55 -16.02
CA HIS A 123 -0.29 3.31 -15.48
C HIS A 123 -0.32 3.34 -13.96
N TRP A 124 -1.52 3.18 -13.39
CA TRP A 124 -1.73 3.33 -11.94
C TRP A 124 -1.02 2.24 -11.14
N ASP A 125 -1.15 0.95 -11.51
CA ASP A 125 -0.48 -0.10 -10.74
C ASP A 125 1.06 0.00 -10.79
N LEU A 126 1.66 0.42 -11.92
CA LEU A 126 3.12 0.70 -11.97
C LEU A 126 3.52 1.90 -11.10
N LEU A 127 2.64 2.88 -10.89
CA LEU A 127 2.88 3.96 -9.93
C LEU A 127 2.84 3.42 -8.49
N LEU A 128 1.92 2.52 -8.18
CA LEU A 128 1.86 1.89 -6.85
C LEU A 128 3.11 1.03 -6.58
N VAL A 129 3.63 0.34 -7.60
CA VAL A 129 4.94 -0.35 -7.51
C VAL A 129 6.06 0.66 -7.24
N GLU A 130 6.10 1.77 -7.98
CA GLU A 130 7.11 2.81 -7.80
C GLU A 130 7.09 3.42 -6.38
N GLU A 131 5.93 3.83 -5.89
CA GLU A 131 5.77 4.40 -4.55
C GLU A 131 6.09 3.35 -3.46
N GLY A 132 5.73 2.08 -3.67
CA GLY A 132 6.10 0.98 -2.77
C GLY A 132 7.61 0.77 -2.67
N LEU A 133 8.31 0.78 -3.80
CA LEU A 133 9.78 0.72 -3.84
C LEU A 133 10.41 1.96 -3.19
N ALA A 134 9.82 3.15 -3.36
CA ALA A 134 10.30 4.37 -2.74
C ALA A 134 10.23 4.32 -1.20
N LEU A 135 9.19 3.69 -0.63
CA LEU A 135 9.10 3.42 0.81
C LEU A 135 10.19 2.43 1.26
N TYR A 136 10.40 1.35 0.52
CA TYR A 136 11.42 0.34 0.81
C TYR A 136 12.85 0.91 0.77
N LEU A 137 13.14 1.71 -0.25
CA LEU A 137 14.41 2.40 -0.46
C LEU A 137 14.62 3.56 0.51
N ARG A 138 13.56 3.98 1.22
CA ARG A 138 13.53 5.13 2.15
C ARG A 138 13.68 6.50 1.49
N HIS A 139 13.36 6.60 0.20
CA HIS A 139 13.16 7.89 -0.47
C HIS A 139 11.97 8.65 0.17
N HIS A 140 11.01 7.90 0.70
CA HIS A 140 9.87 8.40 1.45
C HIS A 140 9.78 7.69 2.81
N ALA A 141 10.38 8.27 3.84
CA ALA A 141 10.54 7.61 5.14
C ALA A 141 9.46 7.93 6.18
N SER A 142 8.38 8.64 5.82
CA SER A 142 7.34 9.02 6.79
C SER A 142 6.10 8.13 6.72
N PRO A 143 5.47 7.80 7.86
CA PRO A 143 4.19 7.08 7.89
C PRO A 143 3.07 7.71 7.06
N SER A 144 3.13 9.03 6.85
CA SER A 144 2.17 9.73 5.99
C SER A 144 2.28 9.30 4.53
N HIS A 145 3.47 8.96 4.03
CA HIS A 145 3.62 8.41 2.67
C HIS A 145 3.04 7.00 2.56
N GLY A 146 3.25 6.14 3.57
CA GLY A 146 2.62 4.81 3.59
C GLY A 146 1.09 4.88 3.68
N TYR A 147 0.54 5.82 4.47
CA TYR A 147 -0.90 6.11 4.45
C TYR A 147 -1.41 6.56 3.08
N LYS A 148 -0.68 7.46 2.42
CA LYS A 148 -1.05 7.93 1.08
C LYS A 148 -1.09 6.78 0.08
N LEU A 149 -0.04 5.96 0.04
CA LEU A 149 0.03 4.78 -0.82
C LEU A 149 -1.14 3.80 -0.55
N ALA A 150 -1.49 3.57 0.72
CA ALA A 150 -2.63 2.74 1.08
C ALA A 150 -3.97 3.34 0.60
N ALA A 151 -4.13 4.66 0.71
CA ALA A 151 -5.30 5.37 0.22
C ALA A 151 -5.40 5.26 -1.32
N ASP A 152 -4.30 5.51 -2.03
CA ASP A 152 -4.19 5.45 -3.49
C ASP A 152 -4.45 4.02 -4.02
N TYR A 153 -4.04 3.00 -3.27
CA TYR A 153 -4.37 1.59 -3.55
C TYR A 153 -5.86 1.29 -3.37
N CYS A 154 -6.46 1.80 -2.28
CA CYS A 154 -7.86 1.55 -1.94
C CYS A 154 -8.83 2.35 -2.81
N GLN A 155 -8.41 3.50 -3.33
CA GLN A 155 -9.19 4.30 -4.26
C GLN A 155 -9.38 3.54 -5.57
N HIS A 156 -10.63 3.56 -6.05
CA HIS A 156 -10.92 3.27 -7.44
C HIS A 156 -11.06 4.62 -8.14
N HIS A 157 -10.35 4.81 -9.25
CA HIS A 157 -10.56 5.95 -10.14
C HIS A 157 -11.89 5.79 -10.90
N ASP A 158 -13.00 5.83 -10.17
CA ASP A 158 -14.31 6.05 -10.73
C ASP A 158 -14.81 7.40 -10.19
N LEU A 159 -14.98 8.36 -11.10
CA LEU A 159 -15.34 9.75 -10.80
C LEU A 159 -16.66 9.87 -10.01
N HIS A 160 -17.48 8.81 -9.99
CA HIS A 160 -18.76 8.75 -9.28
C HIS A 160 -18.60 8.53 -7.77
N TYR A 161 -17.50 7.93 -7.32
CA TYR A 161 -17.22 7.72 -5.91
C TYR A 161 -16.21 8.77 -5.44
N GLY A 162 -16.70 9.92 -4.97
CA GLY A 162 -15.86 10.89 -4.26
C GLY A 162 -15.10 10.23 -3.09
N ASN A 163 -13.99 10.84 -2.63
CA ASN A 163 -13.02 10.41 -1.58
C ASN A 163 -13.52 9.48 -0.44
N SER A 164 -13.96 8.26 -0.78
CA SER A 164 -14.60 7.31 0.13
C SER A 164 -14.11 5.91 -0.21
N LEU A 165 -14.05 5.08 0.83
CA LEU A 165 -13.80 3.66 0.70
C LEU A 165 -15.14 2.99 0.40
N SER A 166 -15.22 2.21 -0.67
CA SER A 166 -16.46 1.58 -1.14
C SER A 166 -16.30 0.06 -1.25
N GLY A 167 -17.32 -0.64 -1.75
CA GLY A 167 -17.28 -2.09 -1.93
C GLY A 167 -16.00 -2.62 -2.61
N PRO A 168 -15.51 -2.00 -3.71
CA PRO A 168 -14.23 -2.37 -4.31
C PRO A 168 -12.99 -2.20 -3.41
N SER A 169 -13.02 -1.27 -2.45
CA SER A 169 -11.94 -1.10 -1.46
C SER A 169 -11.95 -2.20 -0.39
N ARG A 170 -13.07 -2.91 -0.20
CA ARG A 170 -13.26 -3.90 0.87
C ARG A 170 -12.21 -5.01 0.85
N LEU A 171 -12.05 -5.68 -0.30
CA LEU A 171 -11.07 -6.78 -0.45
C LEU A 171 -9.64 -6.29 -0.23
N LYS A 172 -9.32 -5.10 -0.72
CA LYS A 172 -8.01 -4.45 -0.54
C LYS A 172 -7.70 -4.18 0.93
N LEU A 173 -8.69 -3.77 1.72
CA LEU A 173 -8.55 -3.59 3.16
C LEU A 173 -8.38 -4.92 3.89
N GLU A 174 -9.06 -5.99 3.45
CA GLU A 174 -8.88 -7.33 4.03
C GLU A 174 -7.47 -7.88 3.79
N GLU A 175 -6.94 -7.74 2.57
CA GLU A 175 -5.57 -8.10 2.23
C GLU A 175 -4.56 -7.36 3.12
N MET A 176 -4.79 -6.06 3.33
CA MET A 176 -3.97 -5.22 4.20
C MET A 176 -4.00 -5.70 5.65
N VAL A 177 -5.18 -6.01 6.18
CA VAL A 177 -5.33 -6.54 7.54
C VAL A 177 -4.59 -7.88 7.70
N ARG A 178 -4.68 -8.77 6.70
CA ARG A 178 -3.96 -10.05 6.71
C ARG A 178 -2.44 -9.84 6.72
N PHE A 179 -1.94 -8.93 5.88
CA PHE A 179 -0.52 -8.56 5.88
C PHE A 179 -0.07 -8.02 7.25
N MET A 180 -0.85 -7.11 7.83
CA MET A 180 -0.50 -6.50 9.12
C MET A 180 -0.41 -7.55 10.23
N PHE A 181 -1.37 -8.47 10.32
CA PHE A 181 -1.31 -9.55 11.30
C PHE A 181 -0.15 -10.52 11.07
N ALA A 182 0.13 -10.87 9.81
CA ALA A 182 1.26 -11.74 9.49
C ALA A 182 2.60 -11.10 9.89
N LEU A 183 2.79 -9.81 9.62
CA LEU A 183 4.01 -9.10 10.02
C LEU A 183 4.11 -8.97 11.54
N GLU A 184 3.01 -8.68 12.22
CA GLU A 184 2.97 -8.64 13.69
C GLU A 184 3.30 -10.01 14.31
N ALA A 185 2.87 -11.12 13.70
CA ALA A 185 3.22 -12.46 14.18
C ALA A 185 4.72 -12.72 14.05
N VAL A 186 5.34 -12.34 12.92
CA VAL A 186 6.79 -12.43 12.73
C VAL A 186 7.54 -11.57 13.76
N GLU A 187 7.13 -10.32 13.96
CA GLU A 187 7.77 -9.41 14.92
C GLU A 187 7.71 -9.93 16.37
N ASN A 188 6.63 -10.63 16.72
CA ASN A 188 6.43 -11.21 18.04
C ASN A 188 7.05 -12.62 18.20
N GLY A 189 7.67 -13.17 17.16
CA GLY A 189 8.27 -14.51 17.18
C GLY A 189 7.23 -15.65 17.24
N VAL A 190 6.04 -15.43 16.71
CA VAL A 190 4.92 -16.40 16.69
C VAL A 190 4.73 -17.02 15.29
N ALA A 191 5.74 -16.88 14.42
CA ALA A 191 5.73 -17.38 13.04
C ALA A 191 6.07 -18.87 12.94
#